data_AF-A0A7W0ID40-F1
#
_entry.id   AF-A0A7W0ID40-F1
#
_cell.length_a   1.000
_cell.length_b   1.000
_cell.length_c   1.000
_cell.angle_alpha   90.00
_cell.angle_beta   90.00
_cell.angle_gamma   90.00
#
_symmetry.space_group_name_H-M   'P 1'
#
loop_
_entity.id
_entity.type
_entity.pdbx_description
1 polymer ?
#
loop_
_entity_poly.entity_id
_entity_poly.type
_entity_poly.pdbx_seq_one_letter_code
_entity_poly.pdbx_strand_id
1 'polypeptide(L)'
;MGLRARHFPRLGAQQQEREPLRTAASQHEASVLHLLECRGCRAQQTLPRRFHPGVVVAHLEQTERHGPCRREPYARELEYVHGVYRFELDCGWHTTGRWLKDVTVAEVAVLVQAFVDAALAAQEGPLSPDAETEARTA
;
A
#
# COMPACT_ATOMS: atom_id res chain seq x y z
N MET A 1 -0.68 50.95 -38.20
CA MET A 1 0.03 50.89 -36.89
C MET A 1 -1.04 50.72 -35.83
N GLY A 2 -1.14 49.67 -35.00
CA GLY A 2 -0.35 48.46 -34.81
C GLY A 2 -1.20 47.42 -34.07
N LEU A 3 -0.87 46.14 -34.28
CA LEU A 3 -1.47 44.97 -33.64
C LEU A 3 -1.10 44.88 -32.16
N ARG A 4 -2.06 44.64 -31.26
CA ARG A 4 -1.90 43.99 -29.92
C ARG A 4 -3.28 43.58 -29.41
N ALA A 5 -3.50 42.51 -28.67
CA ALA A 5 -2.83 41.24 -28.45
C ALA A 5 -3.91 40.37 -27.78
N ARG A 6 -4.05 39.12 -28.21
CA ARG A 6 -4.94 38.15 -27.56
C ARG A 6 -4.39 37.86 -26.16
N HIS A 7 -5.22 37.99 -25.12
CA HIS A 7 -4.88 37.44 -23.81
C HIS A 7 -5.91 36.37 -23.44
N PHE A 8 -5.38 35.19 -23.20
CA PHE A 8 -6.08 33.93 -22.94
C PHE A 8 -6.82 33.95 -21.59
N PRO A 9 -7.93 33.19 -21.47
CA PRO A 9 -8.54 32.90 -20.18
C PRO A 9 -7.58 32.09 -19.32
N ARG A 10 -7.54 32.45 -18.04
CA ARG A 10 -6.73 31.84 -17.00
C ARG A 10 -7.21 30.41 -16.76
N LEU A 11 -6.50 29.45 -17.35
CA LEU A 11 -6.43 28.06 -16.87
C LEU A 11 -5.89 28.08 -15.44
N GLY A 12 -6.55 27.37 -14.53
CA GLY A 12 -5.97 27.11 -13.22
C GLY A 12 -6.99 27.00 -12.10
N ALA A 13 -7.76 25.92 -12.12
CA ALA A 13 -8.17 25.18 -10.93
C ALA A 13 -9.05 24.03 -11.41
N GLN A 14 -8.43 23.02 -12.04
CA GLN A 14 -9.03 21.71 -12.05
C GLN A 14 -9.03 21.27 -10.58
N GLN A 15 -10.14 21.55 -9.89
CA GLN A 15 -10.53 20.84 -8.69
C GLN A 15 -10.63 19.39 -9.12
N GLN A 16 -9.51 18.69 -8.96
CA GLN A 16 -9.40 17.27 -9.11
C GLN A 16 -10.38 16.69 -8.10
N GLU A 17 -11.50 16.31 -8.68
CA GLU A 17 -12.55 15.47 -8.17
C GLU A 17 -12.01 14.61 -7.02
N ARG A 18 -12.56 14.84 -5.82
CA ARG A 18 -12.29 14.05 -4.63
C ARG A 18 -12.86 12.65 -4.86
N GLU A 19 -12.17 11.85 -5.68
CA GLU A 19 -12.36 10.42 -5.81
C GLU A 19 -12.28 9.81 -4.41
N PRO A 20 -13.15 8.84 -4.06
CA PRO A 20 -13.26 8.40 -2.68
C PRO A 20 -11.92 7.81 -2.25
N LEU A 21 -11.43 8.34 -1.13
CA LEU A 21 -10.25 7.91 -0.40
C LEU A 21 -10.31 6.38 -0.20
N ARG A 22 -9.78 5.61 -1.14
CA ARG A 22 -9.48 4.19 -0.91
C ARG A 22 -8.33 4.19 0.09
N THR A 23 -8.66 4.09 1.37
CA THR A 23 -7.69 4.04 2.46
C THR A 23 -6.77 2.83 2.27
N ALA A 24 -5.55 2.91 2.79
CA ALA A 24 -4.60 1.80 2.77
C ALA A 24 -5.22 0.51 3.29
N ALA A 25 -6.01 0.61 4.36
CA ALA A 25 -6.75 -0.49 4.95
C ALA A 25 -7.61 -1.21 3.89
N SER A 26 -8.42 -0.48 3.11
CA SER A 26 -9.25 -1.09 2.07
C SER A 26 -8.45 -1.72 0.91
N GLN A 27 -7.28 -1.16 0.58
CA GLN A 27 -6.42 -1.72 -0.47
C GLN A 27 -5.67 -2.97 0.01
N HIS A 28 -5.23 -2.97 1.26
CA HIS A 28 -4.61 -4.10 1.93
C HIS A 28 -5.61 -5.26 2.08
N GLU A 29 -6.83 -4.98 2.57
CA GLU A 29 -7.92 -5.96 2.66
C GLU A 29 -8.24 -6.57 1.30
N ALA A 30 -8.35 -5.76 0.25
CA ALA A 30 -8.57 -6.25 -1.11
C ALA A 30 -7.43 -7.15 -1.62
N SER A 31 -6.18 -6.84 -1.23
CA SER A 31 -4.99 -7.62 -1.59
C SER A 31 -4.97 -8.96 -0.87
N VAL A 32 -5.30 -8.98 0.43
CA VAL A 32 -5.42 -10.20 1.23
C VAL A 32 -6.52 -11.07 0.64
N LEU A 33 -7.74 -10.55 0.51
CA LEU A 33 -8.88 -11.28 -0.05
C LEU A 33 -8.54 -11.92 -1.40
N HIS A 34 -7.91 -11.17 -2.31
CA HIS A 34 -7.51 -11.72 -3.59
C HIS A 34 -6.52 -12.88 -3.47
N LEU A 35 -5.49 -12.74 -2.62
CA LEU A 35 -4.50 -13.78 -2.39
C LEU A 35 -5.15 -15.06 -1.84
N LEU A 36 -6.12 -14.93 -0.94
CA LEU A 36 -6.76 -16.10 -0.32
C LEU A 36 -7.74 -16.81 -1.25
N GLU A 37 -8.48 -16.06 -2.06
CA GLU A 37 -9.52 -16.59 -2.95
C GLU A 37 -8.97 -17.10 -4.29
N CYS A 38 -7.91 -16.49 -4.82
CA CYS A 38 -7.33 -16.90 -6.10
C CYS A 38 -6.38 -18.09 -5.92
N ARG A 39 -6.84 -19.30 -6.24
CA ARG A 39 -6.04 -20.54 -6.15
C ARG A 39 -4.68 -20.45 -6.85
N GLY A 40 -4.61 -19.80 -8.02
CA GLY A 40 -3.36 -19.63 -8.76
C GLY A 40 -2.35 -18.77 -8.01
N CYS A 41 -2.79 -17.60 -7.52
CA CYS A 41 -1.94 -16.68 -6.76
C CYS A 41 -1.51 -17.30 -5.43
N ARG A 42 -2.42 -17.98 -4.73
CA ARG A 42 -2.12 -18.72 -3.50
C ARG A 42 -1.10 -19.83 -3.71
N ALA A 43 -1.30 -20.69 -4.72
CA ALA A 43 -0.42 -21.81 -5.01
C ALA A 43 0.98 -21.35 -5.46
N GLN A 44 1.05 -20.25 -6.20
CA GLN A 44 2.31 -19.66 -6.65
C GLN A 44 2.94 -18.72 -5.60
N GLN A 45 2.25 -18.45 -4.49
CA GLN A 45 2.66 -17.48 -3.48
C GLN A 45 3.02 -16.12 -4.11
N THR A 46 2.17 -15.63 -5.02
CA THR A 46 2.40 -14.39 -5.75
C THR A 46 1.20 -13.47 -5.67
N LEU A 47 1.43 -12.18 -5.90
CA LEU A 47 0.38 -11.17 -5.96
C LEU A 47 0.46 -10.39 -7.28
N PRO A 48 -0.65 -10.20 -8.00
CA PRO A 48 -0.65 -9.41 -9.24
C PRO A 48 -0.22 -7.96 -9.04
N ARG A 49 0.50 -7.40 -10.04
CA ARG A 49 1.07 -6.04 -10.01
C ARG A 49 0.10 -4.94 -9.59
N ARG A 50 -1.20 -5.05 -9.92
CA ARG A 50 -2.22 -4.07 -9.56
C ARG A 50 -2.42 -3.88 -8.05
N PHE A 51 -2.00 -4.85 -7.24
CA PHE A 51 -2.10 -4.77 -5.78
C PHE A 51 -0.80 -4.30 -5.12
N HIS A 52 0.32 -4.24 -5.86
CA HIS A 52 1.62 -3.88 -5.30
C HIS A 52 1.58 -2.49 -4.63
N PRO A 53 1.00 -1.43 -5.23
CA PRO A 53 0.94 -0.13 -4.57
C PRO A 53 0.15 -0.16 -3.26
N GLY A 54 -0.92 -0.95 -3.18
CA GLY A 54 -1.72 -1.07 -1.95
C GLY A 54 -0.95 -1.71 -0.80
N VAL A 55 -0.12 -2.72 -1.10
CA VAL A 55 0.78 -3.34 -0.12
C VAL A 55 1.83 -2.33 0.37
N VAL A 56 2.42 -1.57 -0.55
CA VAL A 56 3.43 -0.55 -0.22
C VAL A 56 2.83 0.56 0.62
N VAL A 57 1.65 1.07 0.25
CA VAL A 57 0.91 2.07 1.00
C VAL A 57 0.65 1.59 2.44
N ALA A 58 0.09 0.40 2.62
CA ALA A 58 -0.15 -0.15 3.95
C ALA A 58 1.14 -0.31 4.77
N HIS A 59 2.23 -0.74 4.14
CA HIS A 59 3.53 -0.81 4.79
C HIS A 59 4.03 0.56 5.25
N LEU A 60 4.00 1.56 4.37
CA LEU A 60 4.47 2.92 4.67
C LEU A 60 3.66 3.58 5.79
N GLU A 61 2.33 3.43 5.81
CA GLU A 61 1.51 3.95 6.90
C GLU A 61 1.88 3.30 8.25
N GLN A 62 2.21 2.01 8.26
CA GLN A 62 2.61 1.29 9.46
C GLN A 62 4.01 1.66 9.95
N THR A 63 4.98 1.83 9.05
CA THR A 63 6.41 1.92 9.41
C THR A 63 6.98 3.33 9.40
N GLU A 64 6.48 4.23 8.55
CA GLU A 64 7.06 5.56 8.40
C GLU A 64 6.48 6.56 9.40
N ARG A 65 7.33 7.42 9.95
CA ARG A 65 6.92 8.51 10.86
C ARG A 65 7.73 9.75 10.56
N HIS A 66 7.12 10.93 10.67
CA HIS A 66 7.86 12.18 10.55
C HIS A 66 8.36 12.66 11.91
N GLY A 67 9.68 12.86 12.02
CA GLY A 67 10.32 13.34 13.24
C GLY A 67 9.91 12.54 14.49
N PRO A 68 9.56 13.19 15.61
CA PRO A 68 9.15 12.50 16.84
C PRO A 68 7.67 12.08 16.86
N CYS A 69 6.91 12.29 15.78
CA CYS A 69 5.50 11.96 15.76
C CYS A 69 5.28 10.44 15.77
N ARG A 70 4.34 9.97 16.61
CA ARG A 70 3.97 8.54 16.68
C ARG A 70 2.75 8.17 15.82
N ARG A 71 2.11 9.15 15.18
CA ARG A 71 0.91 8.93 14.37
C ARG A 71 1.28 8.31 13.03
N GLU A 72 0.49 7.34 12.62
CA GLU A 72 0.53 6.78 11.27
C GLU A 72 0.22 7.89 10.26
N PRO A 73 1.06 8.09 9.23
CA PRO A 73 0.71 8.95 8.11
C PRO A 73 -0.35 8.28 7.24
N TYR A 74 -1.06 9.10 6.49
CA TYR A 74 -1.75 8.67 5.29
C TYR A 74 -0.75 8.62 4.13
N ALA A 75 -0.74 7.54 3.34
CA ALA A 75 0.12 7.42 2.17
C ALA A 75 -0.70 7.31 0.88
N ARG A 76 -0.23 7.97 -0.19
CA ARG A 76 -0.79 7.81 -1.54
C ARG A 76 0.29 7.73 -2.61
N GLU A 77 0.05 6.91 -3.62
CA GLU A 77 0.88 6.87 -4.82
C GLU A 77 0.71 8.18 -5.60
N LEU A 78 1.82 8.77 -6.04
CA LEU A 78 1.83 9.92 -6.95
C LEU A 78 2.15 9.49 -8.38
N GLU A 79 3.23 8.73 -8.55
CA GLU A 79 3.73 8.37 -9.88
C GLU A 79 4.63 7.13 -9.83
N TYR A 80 4.76 6.50 -11.00
CA TYR A 80 5.72 5.42 -11.24
C TYR A 80 6.58 5.78 -12.45
N VAL A 81 7.86 6.07 -12.21
CA VAL A 81 8.80 6.55 -13.22
C VAL A 81 10.10 5.78 -13.11
N HIS A 82 10.61 5.27 -14.25
CA HIS A 82 11.89 4.55 -14.34
C HIS A 82 12.08 3.41 -13.31
N GLY A 83 11.02 2.69 -12.96
CA GLY A 83 11.12 1.58 -11.99
C GLY A 83 11.12 2.02 -10.53
N VAL A 84 10.69 3.25 -10.26
CA VAL A 84 10.56 3.81 -8.92
C VAL A 84 9.14 4.32 -8.73
N TYR A 85 8.50 3.86 -7.66
CA TYR A 85 7.23 4.40 -7.18
C TYR A 85 7.51 5.58 -6.26
N ARG A 86 6.80 6.68 -6.45
CA ARG A 86 6.86 7.84 -5.57
C ARG A 86 5.55 7.99 -4.82
N PHE A 87 5.65 8.06 -3.51
CA PHE A 87 4.53 8.22 -2.59
C PHE A 87 4.62 9.56 -1.86
N GLU A 88 3.47 10.19 -1.65
CA GLU A 88 3.32 11.26 -0.67
C GLU A 88 2.78 10.68 0.63
N LEU A 89 3.41 11.05 1.74
CA LEU A 89 2.96 10.76 3.08
C LEU A 89 2.52 12.07 3.73
N ASP A 90 1.35 12.04 4.39
CA ASP A 90 0.78 13.17 5.10
C ASP A 90 0.35 12.71 6.49
N CYS A 91 0.94 13.28 7.53
CA CYS A 91 0.52 12.98 8.90
C CYS A 91 -0.83 13.61 9.25
N GLY A 92 -1.29 14.66 8.55
CA GLY A 92 -2.54 15.36 8.81
C GLY A 92 -2.61 16.16 10.12
N TRP A 93 -1.66 15.96 11.05
CA TRP A 93 -1.64 16.61 12.37
C TRP A 93 -0.67 17.80 12.47
N HIS A 94 0.36 17.82 11.62
CA HIS A 94 1.39 18.85 11.64
C HIS A 94 1.50 19.51 10.27
N THR A 95 1.63 20.84 10.26
CA THR A 95 1.77 21.62 9.01
C THR A 95 2.99 21.20 8.19
N THR A 96 4.07 20.77 8.84
CA THR A 96 5.29 20.24 8.20
C THR A 96 5.28 18.71 8.10
N GLY A 97 4.10 18.10 8.20
CA GLY A 97 3.91 16.65 8.26
C GLY A 97 3.73 15.99 6.90
N ARG A 98 4.16 16.64 5.80
CA ARG A 98 4.12 16.09 4.45
C ARG A 98 5.52 15.83 3.93
N TRP A 99 5.73 14.64 3.38
CA TRP A 99 7.01 14.27 2.78
C TRP A 99 6.83 13.23 1.67
N LEU A 100 7.91 12.98 0.94
CA LEU A 100 7.90 12.07 -0.21
C LEU A 100 8.79 10.86 0.10
N LYS A 101 8.36 9.71 -0.41
CA LYS A 101 9.12 8.46 -0.33
C LYS A 101 9.18 7.83 -1.70
N ASP A 102 10.40 7.56 -2.15
CA ASP A 102 10.66 6.78 -3.35
C ASP A 102 10.87 5.32 -2.93
N VAL A 103 10.24 4.39 -3.65
CA VAL A 103 10.30 2.93 -3.43
C VAL A 103 10.58 2.24 -4.76
N THR A 104 11.69 1.54 -4.84
CA THR A 104 12.13 0.83 -6.04
C THR A 104 11.31 -0.43 -6.27
N VAL A 105 11.24 -0.92 -7.51
CA VAL A 105 10.60 -2.22 -7.83
C VAL A 105 11.22 -3.38 -7.03
N ALA A 106 12.50 -3.31 -6.69
CA ALA A 106 13.16 -4.32 -5.87
C ALA A 106 12.63 -4.31 -4.43
N GLU A 107 12.49 -3.13 -3.83
CA GLU A 107 11.87 -2.99 -2.50
C GLU A 107 10.41 -3.41 -2.52
N VAL A 108 9.66 -3.04 -3.56
CA VAL A 108 8.28 -3.51 -3.73
C VAL A 108 8.20 -5.03 -3.77
N ALA A 109 9.11 -5.71 -4.49
CA ALA A 109 9.13 -7.16 -4.56
C ALA A 109 9.36 -7.81 -3.18
N VAL A 110 10.27 -7.25 -2.38
CA VAL A 110 10.51 -7.69 -1.00
C VAL A 110 9.29 -7.50 -0.11
N LEU A 111 8.65 -6.32 -0.19
CA LEU A 111 7.44 -6.01 0.59
C LEU A 111 6.27 -6.91 0.22
N VAL A 112 6.07 -7.17 -1.08
CA VAL A 112 5.02 -8.08 -1.56
C VAL A 112 5.26 -9.50 -1.08
N GLN A 113 6.50 -9.99 -1.12
CA GLN A 113 6.81 -11.33 -0.63
C GLN A 113 6.53 -11.45 0.88
N ALA A 114 7.02 -10.50 1.68
CA ALA A 114 6.76 -10.47 3.12
C ALA A 114 5.26 -10.40 3.45
N PHE A 115 4.49 -9.64 2.67
CA PHE A 115 3.03 -9.58 2.79
C PHE A 115 2.37 -10.92 2.48
N VAL A 116 2.77 -11.60 1.39
CA VAL A 116 2.23 -12.91 1.02
C VAL A 116 2.54 -13.93 2.13
N ASP A 117 3.78 -13.98 2.59
CA ASP A 117 4.21 -14.91 3.64
C ASP A 117 3.39 -14.70 4.92
N ALA A 118 3.23 -13.44 5.35
CA ALA A 118 2.45 -13.10 6.52
C ALA A 118 0.96 -13.45 6.38
N ALA A 119 0.35 -13.16 5.21
CA ALA A 119 -1.06 -13.45 4.96
C ALA A 119 -1.35 -14.96 4.89
N LEU A 120 -0.41 -15.76 4.37
CA LEU A 120 -0.53 -17.22 4.35
C LEU A 120 -0.34 -17.82 5.75
N ALA A 121 0.68 -17.38 6.49
CA ALA A 121 0.91 -17.83 7.87
C ALA A 121 -0.28 -17.52 8.79
N ALA A 122 -0.95 -16.37 8.61
CA ALA A 122 -2.13 -16.00 9.37
C ALA A 122 -3.34 -16.93 9.13
N GLN A 123 -3.42 -17.61 7.97
CA GLN A 123 -4.48 -18.59 7.70
C GLN A 123 -4.20 -19.97 8.28
N GLU A 124 -2.92 -20.33 8.40
CA GLU A 124 -2.53 -21.67 8.87
C GLU A 124 -2.75 -21.84 10.38
N GLY A 125 -2.89 -20.74 11.13
CA GLY A 125 -3.10 -20.75 12.57
C GLY A 125 -1.93 -21.38 13.34
N PRO A 126 -1.89 -21.28 14.68
CA PRO A 126 -1.04 -22.18 15.46
C PRO A 126 -1.54 -23.60 15.20
N LEU A 127 -0.69 -24.46 14.64
CA LEU A 127 -0.93 -25.91 14.59
C LEU A 127 -1.42 -26.36 15.99
N SER A 128 -2.68 -26.79 16.08
CA SER A 128 -3.28 -27.30 17.32
C SER A 128 -2.38 -28.40 17.90
N PRO A 129 -1.76 -28.23 19.08
CA PRO A 129 -0.98 -29.27 19.74
C PRO A 129 -1.89 -30.22 20.52
N ASP A 130 -2.86 -30.84 19.84
CA ASP A 130 -3.85 -31.72 20.47
C ASP A 130 -4.39 -32.76 19.48
N ALA A 131 -3.48 -33.48 18.81
CA ALA A 131 -3.77 -34.75 18.15
C ALA A 131 -2.78 -35.87 18.57
N GLU A 132 -2.16 -35.74 19.74
CA GLU A 132 -1.24 -36.73 20.28
C GLU A 132 -1.48 -36.97 21.78
N THR A 133 -2.71 -37.30 22.18
CA THR A 133 -3.00 -37.99 23.45
C THR A 133 -4.19 -38.95 23.31
N GLU A 134 -4.16 -39.81 22.29
CA GLU A 134 -4.92 -41.06 22.29
C GLU A 134 -3.97 -42.23 21.96
N ALA A 135 -2.96 -42.45 22.80
CA ALA A 135 -2.14 -43.66 22.76
C ALA A 135 -1.40 -43.93 24.09
N ARG A 136 -2.15 -44.15 25.17
CA ARG A 136 -1.77 -44.85 26.43
C ARG A 136 -2.92 -44.58 27.41
N THR A 137 -3.77 -45.52 27.79
CA THR A 137 -3.54 -46.76 28.54
C THR A 137 -4.92 -47.47 28.48
N ALA A 138 -5.07 -48.68 27.93
CA ALA A 138 -4.97 -49.94 28.66
C ALA A 138 -5.61 -49.91 30.06
#